data_AF-A0A6B3CNY1-F1
#
_entry.id   AF-A0A6B3CNY1-F1
#
_cell.length_a   1.000
_cell.length_b   1.000
_cell.length_c   1.000
_cell.angle_alpha   90.00
_cell.angle_beta   90.00
_cell.angle_gamma   90.00
#
_symmetry.space_group_name_H-M   'P 1'
#
loop_
_entity.id
_entity.type
_entity.pdbx_description
1 polymer ?
#
loop_
_entity_poly.entity_id
_entity_poly.type
_entity_poly.pdbx_seq_one_letter_code
_entity_poly.pdbx_strand_id
1 'polypeptide(L)'
;LRTKREVAADKAHIDVGFWGGALPDNVKDLRPLHEAGVFGFKAFLSPSGVDEFPHLDQEQLARSLAEIAAFDGLLIVHAEDP
;
A
#
# COMPACT_ATOMS: atom_id res chain seq x y z
N LEU A 1 -1.98 -10.70 -3.51
CA LEU A 1 -2.85 -10.10 -4.55
C LEU A 1 -3.81 -11.11 -5.20
N ARG A 2 -3.32 -12.28 -5.69
CA ARG A 2 -4.15 -13.29 -6.38
C ARG A 2 -5.47 -13.61 -5.68
N THR A 3 -5.44 -13.98 -4.40
CA THR A 3 -6.66 -14.29 -3.63
C THR A 3 -7.66 -13.14 -3.58
N LYS A 4 -7.19 -11.89 -3.44
CA LYS A 4 -8.09 -10.72 -3.47
C LYS A 4 -8.76 -10.54 -4.84
N ARG A 5 -8.03 -10.80 -5.93
CA ARG A 5 -8.57 -10.77 -7.30
C ARG A 5 -9.60 -11.88 -7.51
N GLU A 6 -9.29 -13.11 -7.10
CA GLU A 6 -10.20 -14.26 -7.20
C GLU A 6 -11.51 -14.03 -6.44
N VAL A 7 -11.44 -13.49 -5.22
CA VAL A 7 -12.61 -13.18 -4.38
C VAL A 7 -13.40 -11.95 -4.86
N ALA A 8 -12.76 -11.05 -5.62
CA ALA A 8 -13.44 -9.89 -6.18
C ALA A 8 -14.12 -10.22 -7.52
N ALA A 9 -13.57 -11.15 -8.30
CA ALA A 9 -14.04 -11.46 -9.65
C ALA A 9 -15.49 -11.93 -9.70
N ASP A 10 -15.96 -12.65 -8.68
CA ASP A 10 -17.34 -13.14 -8.55
C ASP A 10 -18.27 -12.14 -7.85
N LYS A 11 -17.73 -11.13 -7.17
CA LYS A 11 -18.48 -10.16 -6.34
C LYS A 11 -18.56 -8.75 -6.91
N ALA A 12 -17.64 -8.36 -7.80
CA ALA A 12 -17.59 -7.03 -8.36
C ALA A 12 -18.57 -6.88 -9.52
N HIS A 13 -19.41 -5.85 -9.48
CA HIS A 13 -20.35 -5.49 -10.57
C HIS A 13 -19.77 -4.45 -11.54
N ILE A 14 -18.55 -3.96 -11.27
CA ILE A 14 -17.80 -2.99 -12.05
C ILE A 14 -16.31 -3.40 -12.05
N ASP A 15 -15.51 -2.74 -12.90
CA ASP A 15 -14.06 -2.91 -12.86
C ASP A 15 -13.48 -2.43 -11.53
N VAL A 16 -12.57 -3.23 -10.97
CA VAL A 16 -11.91 -2.94 -9.70
C VAL A 16 -10.39 -3.07 -9.82
N GLY A 17 -9.69 -2.19 -9.13
CA GLY A 17 -8.25 -2.25 -8.94
C GLY A 17 -7.87 -2.39 -7.47
N PHE A 18 -6.60 -2.67 -7.21
CA PHE A 18 -6.10 -2.88 -5.86
C PHE A 18 -4.94 -1.93 -5.57
N TRP A 19 -4.95 -1.35 -4.37
CA TRP A 19 -3.82 -0.64 -3.79
C TRP A 19 -3.03 -1.58 -2.89
N GLY A 20 -1.70 -1.50 -2.94
CA GLY A 20 -0.82 -2.10 -1.96
C GLY A 20 -0.82 -1.29 -0.66
N GLY A 21 -0.47 -1.92 0.46
CA GLY A 21 -0.16 -1.20 1.70
C GLY A 21 1.33 -0.96 1.81
N ALA A 22 1.74 0.25 2.19
CA ALA A 22 3.09 0.51 2.69
C ALA A 22 3.02 0.51 4.23
N LEU A 23 3.67 -0.47 4.83
CA LEU A 23 3.63 -0.79 6.27
C LEU A 23 5.07 -0.78 6.84
N PRO A 24 5.22 -0.69 8.17
CA PRO A 24 6.54 -0.56 8.82
C PRO A 24 7.57 -1.63 8.43
N ASP A 25 7.12 -2.84 8.14
CA ASP A 25 7.94 -4.05 7.99
C ASP A 25 7.95 -4.65 6.57
N ASN A 26 7.31 -4.00 5.59
CA ASN A 26 7.03 -4.61 4.28
C ASN A 26 7.71 -3.94 3.07
N VAL A 27 8.74 -3.12 3.29
CA VAL A 27 9.44 -2.41 2.19
C VAL A 27 9.89 -3.37 1.08
N LYS A 28 10.38 -4.56 1.44
CA LYS A 28 10.79 -5.61 0.50
C LYS A 28 9.65 -6.17 -0.37
N ASP A 29 8.41 -5.99 0.05
CA ASP A 29 7.22 -6.50 -0.62
C ASP A 29 6.60 -5.46 -1.59
N LEU A 30 7.07 -4.20 -1.56
CA LEU A 30 6.54 -3.12 -2.39
C LEU A 30 6.77 -3.40 -3.88
N ARG A 31 8.01 -3.64 -4.30
CA ARG A 31 8.29 -3.95 -5.71
C ARG A 31 7.56 -5.20 -6.22
N PRO A 32 7.57 -6.35 -5.52
CA PRO A 32 6.75 -7.51 -5.92
C PRO A 32 5.26 -7.20 -6.07
N LEU A 33 4.68 -6.37 -5.20
CA LEU A 33 3.27 -5.97 -5.31
C LEU A 33 3.04 -5.06 -6.53
N HIS A 34 3.96 -4.13 -6.80
CA HIS A 34 3.91 -3.28 -7.98
C HIS A 34 3.95 -4.11 -9.27
N GLU A 35 4.89 -5.04 -9.37
CA GLU A 35 5.01 -5.98 -10.49
C GLU A 35 3.78 -6.89 -10.62
N ALA A 36 3.11 -7.21 -9.52
CA ALA A 36 1.86 -7.95 -9.54
C ALA A 36 0.66 -7.11 -10.04
N GLY A 37 0.82 -5.80 -10.18
CA GLY A 37 -0.16 -4.88 -10.79
C GLY A 37 -1.12 -4.23 -9.79
N VAL A 38 -0.64 -3.81 -8.62
CA VAL A 38 -1.36 -2.81 -7.81
C VAL A 38 -1.24 -1.42 -8.48
N PHE A 39 -2.20 -0.53 -8.25
CA PHE A 39 -2.18 0.84 -8.81
C PHE A 39 -1.16 1.77 -8.13
N GLY A 40 -0.65 1.35 -6.98
CA GLY A 40 0.25 2.11 -6.12
C GLY A 40 0.09 1.64 -4.69
N PHE A 41 0.55 2.46 -3.74
CA PHE A 41 0.56 2.16 -2.32
C PHE A 41 -0.24 3.19 -1.52
N LYS A 42 -0.82 2.74 -0.41
CA LYS A 42 -1.46 3.59 0.60
C LYS A 42 -0.70 3.48 1.92
N ALA A 43 -0.47 4.61 2.56
CA ALA A 43 0.07 4.70 3.92
C ALA A 43 -0.79 5.60 4.82
N PHE A 44 -0.63 5.45 6.13
CA PHE A 44 -1.14 6.38 7.14
C PHE A 44 0.04 7.03 7.86
N LEU A 45 -0.11 8.33 8.20
CA LEU A 45 0.86 9.06 9.04
C LEU A 45 0.38 9.20 10.50
N SER A 46 -0.91 8.95 10.76
CA SER A 46 -1.55 8.87 12.07
C SER A 46 -2.18 7.47 12.26
N PRO A 47 -2.50 7.02 13.50
CA PRO A 47 -3.10 5.71 13.73
C PRO A 47 -4.34 5.45 12.85
N SER A 48 -4.34 4.32 12.13
CA SER A 48 -5.42 3.98 11.17
C SER A 48 -6.74 3.56 11.82
N GLY A 49 -6.73 3.35 13.13
CA GLY A 49 -7.86 2.81 13.89
C GLY A 49 -7.93 1.27 13.91
N VAL A 50 -6.98 0.57 13.27
CA VAL A 50 -6.89 -0.91 13.27
C VAL A 50 -5.44 -1.37 13.40
N ASP A 51 -5.22 -2.48 14.11
CA ASP A 51 -3.87 -3.01 14.38
C ASP A 51 -3.22 -3.63 13.14
N GLU A 52 -4.03 -4.14 12.20
CA GLU A 52 -3.56 -4.82 10.99
C GLU A 52 -3.03 -3.85 9.92
N PHE A 53 -3.18 -2.54 10.12
CA PHE A 53 -2.69 -1.51 9.20
C PHE A 53 -2.03 -0.35 9.97
N PRO A 54 -0.87 -0.58 10.61
CA PRO A 54 -0.18 0.46 11.37
C PRO A 54 0.27 1.64 10.49
N HIS A 55 0.44 2.79 11.12
CA HIS A 55 0.98 4.00 10.48
C HIS A 55 2.50 3.90 10.32
N LEU A 56 3.04 4.71 9.40
CA LEU A 56 4.49 4.84 9.22
C LEU A 56 5.02 6.00 10.06
N ASP A 57 6.11 5.78 10.78
CA ASP A 57 6.93 6.88 11.28
C ASP A 57 7.71 7.56 10.14
N GLN A 58 8.42 8.65 10.45
CA GLN A 58 9.17 9.43 9.45
C GLN A 58 10.26 8.61 8.73
N GLU A 59 10.96 7.72 9.45
CA GLU A 59 12.03 6.91 8.88
C GLU A 59 11.45 5.81 7.97
N GLN A 60 10.37 5.17 8.43
CA GLN A 60 9.63 4.15 7.68
C GLN A 60 9.00 4.73 6.41
N LEU A 61 8.44 5.95 6.49
CA LEU A 61 7.95 6.68 5.33
C LEU A 61 9.07 6.96 4.33
N ALA A 62 10.22 7.45 4.80
CA ALA A 62 11.36 7.73 3.94
C ALA A 62 11.87 6.47 3.22
N ARG A 63 11.97 5.34 3.92
CA ARG A 63 12.34 4.04 3.31
C ARG A 63 11.31 3.58 2.27
N SER A 64 10.03 3.70 2.57
CA SER A 64 8.95 3.33 1.65
C SER A 64 8.95 4.21 0.39
N LEU A 65 9.11 5.53 0.56
CA LEU A 65 9.21 6.47 -0.56
C LEU A 65 10.43 6.20 -1.43
N ALA A 66 11.59 5.91 -0.84
CA ALA A 66 12.81 5.58 -1.59
C ALA A 66 12.63 4.33 -2.47
N GLU A 67 12.04 3.27 -1.92
CA GLU A 67 11.76 2.04 -2.66
C GLU A 67 10.72 2.29 -3.77
N ILE A 68 9.62 2.98 -3.45
CA ILE A 68 8.55 3.29 -4.41
C ILE A 68 9.05 4.15 -5.57
N ALA A 69 9.88 5.16 -5.28
CA ALA A 69 10.49 6.01 -6.30
C ALA A 69 11.44 5.22 -7.23
N ALA A 70 12.12 4.18 -6.70
CA ALA A 70 13.03 3.34 -7.49
C ALA A 70 12.33 2.49 -8.57
N PHE A 71 10.99 2.46 -8.59
CA PHE A 71 10.21 1.85 -9.67
C PHE A 71 9.12 2.78 -10.23
N ASP A 72 9.25 4.08 -10.02
CA ASP A 72 8.30 5.11 -10.50
C ASP A 72 6.84 4.85 -10.02
N GLY A 73 6.71 4.32 -8.80
CA GLY A 73 5.41 3.99 -8.22
C GLY A 73 4.73 5.21 -7.58
N LEU A 74 3.43 5.07 -7.33
CA LEU A 74 2.60 6.07 -6.67
C LEU A 74 2.37 5.71 -5.19
N LEU A 75 2.54 6.67 -4.29
CA LEU A 75 2.12 6.59 -2.89
C LEU A 75 1.03 7.64 -2.60
N ILE A 76 -0.08 7.20 -2.03
CA ILE A 76 -1.11 8.07 -1.44
C ILE A 76 -1.06 7.96 0.08
N VAL A 77 -1.26 9.09 0.76
CA VAL A 77 -1.11 9.19 2.22
C VAL A 77 -2.38 9.71 2.87
N HIS A 78 -2.70 9.15 4.04
CA HIS A 78 -3.59 9.83 4.99
C HIS A 78 -2.70 10.70 5.87
N ALA A 79 -2.74 12.01 5.65
CA ALA A 79 -1.82 12.98 6.23
C ALA A 79 -2.52 13.81 7.32
N GLU A 80 -2.37 13.38 8.56
CA GLU A 80 -2.80 14.10 9.75
C GLU A 80 -1.63 14.18 10.74
N ASP A 81 -1.65 15.21 11.59
CA ASP A 81 -0.73 15.35 12.72
C ASP A 81 -1.40 14.72 13.96
N PRO A 82 -0.85 13.62 14.52
CA PRO A 82 -1.48 12.87 15.60
C PRO A 82 -1.53 13.59 16.96
#